data_AF-A0A7C3M6C7-F1
#
_entry.id   AF-A0A7C3M6C7-F1
#
_cell.length_a   1.000
_cell.length_b   1.000
_cell.length_c   1.000
_cell.angle_alpha   90.00
_cell.angle_beta   90.00
_cell.angle_gamma   90.00
#
_symmetry.space_group_name_H-M   'P 1'
#
loop_
_entity.id
_entity.type
_entity.pdbx_description
1 polymer ?
#
loop_
_entity_poly.entity_id
_entity_poly.type
_entity_poly.pdbx_seq_one_letter_code
_entity_poly.pdbx_strand_id
1 'polypeptide(L)'
;MRIGLEEKDKEISLVFKILKKFEGKEVYLEKLLLECFRANVSSSDLIFLILQDLEKKNYCEGERGKIKILKNLDEIEEKTKEMVRKRIEKVKKVFVTPLDVAKFYLCPRRLWLEKVIQAKQQKEEKGNVWDGEAVHYAVKLFVEKLPEPNLEECVEKTFKKYEGKLTLKKEDLENFLKNLLQFFEQENIKEVLSEKLIESIKNGIIGKPDLIAIKNGEIFPIDIKLGKIKKLRKEHLIQSFGEALLVESYFRKKVNKSYIIYFGSNTVLDVEITEKHKKEFLNLKRSIGKMVKSNFIPRMSNLLNFRQKVCKGCHVKKTCEAIENYRKTSI
;
A
#
# COMPACT_ATOMS: atom_id res chain seq x y z
N MET A 1 -4.20 10.23 -4.67
CA MET A 1 -3.27 11.32 -4.36
C MET A 1 -3.94 12.31 -3.43
N ARG A 2 -3.22 12.78 -2.42
CA ARG A 2 -3.66 13.89 -1.55
C ARG A 2 -2.50 14.82 -1.27
N ILE A 3 -2.78 16.08 -0.94
CA ILE A 3 -1.78 17.06 -0.53
C ILE A 3 -1.93 17.26 0.97
N GLY A 4 -0.83 17.07 1.70
CA GLY A 4 -0.83 17.13 3.15
C GLY A 4 -1.31 15.84 3.81
N LEU A 5 -1.44 15.93 5.13
CA LEU A 5 -1.95 14.86 5.99
C LEU A 5 -3.37 15.19 6.43
N GLU A 6 -4.22 14.16 6.47
CA GLU A 6 -5.51 14.25 7.15
C GLU A 6 -5.31 14.29 8.67
N GLU A 7 -6.35 14.70 9.39
CA GLU A 7 -6.37 14.69 10.86
C GLU A 7 -6.07 13.28 11.40
N LYS A 8 -5.14 13.19 12.37
CA LYS A 8 -4.63 11.91 12.90
C LYS A 8 -5.01 11.66 14.36
N ASP A 9 -5.91 12.45 14.94
CA ASP A 9 -6.23 12.43 16.38
C ASP A 9 -6.68 11.06 16.89
N LYS A 10 -7.50 10.35 16.11
CA LYS A 10 -7.93 8.98 16.43
C LYS A 10 -6.74 8.01 16.49
N GLU A 11 -5.84 8.09 15.51
CA GLU A 11 -4.65 7.22 15.45
C GLU A 11 -3.68 7.55 16.59
N ILE A 12 -3.44 8.82 16.88
CA ILE A 12 -2.59 9.26 18.00
C ILE A 12 -3.15 8.72 19.32
N SER A 13 -4.47 8.82 19.54
CA SER A 13 -5.12 8.28 20.74
C SER A 13 -5.03 6.75 20.82
N LEU A 14 -5.11 6.05 19.69
CA LEU A 14 -4.88 4.60 19.63
C LEU A 14 -3.44 4.24 20.02
N VAL A 15 -2.44 5.00 19.57
CA VAL A 15 -1.05 4.78 19.98
C VAL A 15 -0.91 4.91 21.50
N PHE A 16 -1.47 5.95 22.11
CA PHE A 16 -1.46 6.10 23.58
C PHE A 16 -2.16 4.94 24.28
N LYS A 17 -3.34 4.53 23.80
CA LYS A 17 -4.06 3.35 24.35
C LYS A 17 -3.20 2.09 24.32
N ILE A 18 -2.37 1.91 23.29
CA ILE A 18 -1.46 0.76 23.19
C ILE A 18 -0.27 0.93 24.15
N LEU A 19 0.36 2.10 24.19
CA LEU A 19 1.49 2.38 25.08
C LEU A 19 1.13 2.17 26.56
N LYS A 20 -0.07 2.58 26.97
CA LYS A 20 -0.58 2.39 28.35
C LYS A 20 -0.63 0.92 28.78
N LYS A 21 -0.84 -0.03 27.85
CA LYS A 21 -0.79 -1.48 28.16
C LYS A 21 0.60 -1.95 28.62
N PHE A 22 1.63 -1.17 28.30
CA PHE A 22 3.04 -1.46 28.60
C PHE A 22 3.62 -0.53 29.67
N GLU A 23 2.79 0.24 30.38
CA GLU A 23 3.26 1.06 31.51
C GLU A 23 3.97 0.20 32.56
N GLY A 24 5.12 0.70 33.04
CA GLY A 24 6.00 0.01 33.98
C GLY A 24 6.77 -1.17 33.37
N LYS A 25 6.62 -1.44 32.07
CA LYS A 25 7.22 -2.61 31.40
C LYS A 25 8.19 -2.20 30.30
N GLU A 26 9.13 -3.09 30.03
CA GLU A 26 9.94 -3.07 28.81
C GLU A 26 9.21 -3.81 27.69
N VAL A 27 9.21 -3.23 26.49
CA VAL A 27 8.59 -3.80 25.29
C VAL A 27 9.53 -3.71 24.09
N TYR A 28 9.61 -4.77 23.30
CA TYR A 28 10.29 -4.75 22.01
C TYR A 28 9.53 -3.85 21.04
N LEU A 29 10.26 -2.97 20.35
CA LEU A 29 9.70 -2.05 19.36
C LEU A 29 8.93 -2.79 18.25
N GLU A 30 9.42 -3.94 17.80
CA GLU A 30 8.72 -4.78 16.82
C GLU A 30 7.32 -5.20 17.30
N LYS A 31 7.20 -5.62 18.57
CA LYS A 31 5.91 -5.96 19.17
C LYS A 31 4.99 -4.74 19.21
N LEU A 32 5.50 -3.57 19.58
CA LEU A 32 4.72 -2.33 19.61
C LEU A 32 4.21 -1.94 18.21
N LEU A 33 5.04 -2.06 17.18
CA LEU A 33 4.67 -1.76 15.79
C LEU A 33 3.59 -2.73 15.28
N LEU A 34 3.69 -4.01 15.60
CA LEU A 34 2.67 -5.02 15.28
C LEU A 34 1.35 -4.74 15.98
N GLU A 35 1.36 -4.41 17.27
CA GLU A 35 0.14 -4.02 18.01
C GLU A 35 -0.52 -2.79 17.38
N CYS A 36 0.27 -1.78 17.00
CA CYS A 36 -0.24 -0.58 16.32
C CYS A 36 -0.83 -0.92 14.94
N PHE A 37 -0.16 -1.80 14.19
CA PHE A 37 -0.65 -2.24 12.88
C PHE A 37 -1.99 -2.97 13.03
N ARG A 38 -2.08 -3.89 13.99
CA ARG A 38 -3.30 -4.64 14.32
C ARG A 38 -4.43 -3.70 14.76
N ALA A 39 -4.11 -2.62 15.46
CA ALA A 39 -5.05 -1.57 15.86
C ALA A 39 -5.41 -0.54 14.75
N ASN A 40 -4.93 -0.72 13.51
CA ASN A 40 -5.16 0.17 12.38
C ASN A 40 -4.53 1.57 12.53
N VAL A 41 -3.43 1.68 13.26
CA VAL A 41 -2.55 2.85 13.15
C VAL A 41 -1.83 2.76 11.81
N SER A 42 -2.04 3.75 10.94
CA SER A 42 -1.58 3.73 9.55
C SER A 42 -0.11 4.10 9.41
N SER A 43 0.44 4.89 10.34
CA SER A 43 1.82 5.36 10.21
C SER A 43 2.62 5.16 11.49
N SER A 44 3.72 4.40 11.38
CA SER A 44 4.68 4.31 12.47
C SER A 44 5.39 5.63 12.74
N ASP A 45 5.44 6.56 11.78
CA ASP A 45 5.99 7.90 12.01
C ASP A 45 5.29 8.61 13.20
N LEU A 46 3.99 8.37 13.42
CA LEU A 46 3.26 8.86 14.60
C LEU A 46 3.82 8.29 15.90
N ILE A 47 4.06 6.98 15.92
CA ILE A 47 4.59 6.25 17.09
C ILE A 47 5.95 6.84 17.47
N PHE A 48 6.84 7.04 16.50
CA PHE A 48 8.16 7.60 16.77
C PHE A 48 8.12 9.07 17.18
N LEU A 49 7.19 9.87 16.66
CA LEU A 49 7.01 11.25 17.10
C LEU A 49 6.54 11.32 18.56
N ILE A 50 5.64 10.42 18.96
CA ILE A 50 5.16 10.30 20.34
C ILE A 50 6.30 9.83 21.25
N LEU A 51 6.97 8.72 20.91
CA LEU A 51 8.06 8.17 21.71
C LEU A 51 9.21 9.18 21.89
N GLN A 52 9.59 9.91 20.83
CA GLN A 52 10.62 10.94 20.92
C GLN A 52 10.23 12.07 21.91
N ASP A 53 8.94 12.42 21.99
CA ASP A 53 8.47 13.43 22.93
C ASP A 53 8.45 12.92 24.37
N LEU A 54 7.98 11.68 24.55
CA LEU A 54 7.93 11.01 25.84
C LEU A 54 9.34 10.83 26.41
N GLU A 55 10.31 10.44 25.58
CA GLU A 55 11.71 10.29 25.97
C GLU A 55 12.30 11.62 26.44
N LYS A 56 12.10 12.72 25.69
CA LYS A 56 12.55 14.06 26.09
C LYS A 56 11.97 14.55 27.42
N LYS A 57 10.80 14.03 27.79
CA LYS A 57 10.08 14.39 29.02
C LYS A 57 10.29 13.35 30.13
N ASN A 58 11.17 12.36 29.92
CA ASN A 58 11.46 11.27 30.86
C ASN A 58 10.21 10.44 31.23
N TYR A 59 9.36 10.13 30.25
CA TYR A 59 8.21 9.20 30.37
C TYR A 59 8.50 7.83 29.74
N CYS A 60 9.53 7.73 28.89
CA CYS A 60 10.06 6.46 28.43
C CYS A 60 11.58 6.53 28.25
N GLU A 61 12.22 5.37 28.26
CA GLU A 61 13.64 5.18 27.95
C GLU A 61 13.77 4.22 26.77
N GLY A 62 14.52 4.62 25.74
CA GLY A 62 14.83 3.77 24.60
C GLY A 62 16.19 3.08 24.77
N GLU A 63 16.22 1.76 24.54
CA GLU A 63 17.46 1.01 24.32
C GLU A 63 17.35 0.27 22.97
N ARG A 64 18.44 -0.20 22.38
CA ARG A 64 18.46 -0.83 21.04
C ARG A 64 17.32 -1.83 20.81
N GLY A 65 16.28 -1.39 20.09
CA GLY A 65 15.12 -2.21 19.73
C GLY A 65 14.08 -2.42 20.85
N LYS A 66 14.27 -1.80 22.01
CA LYS A 66 13.41 -1.91 23.20
C LYS A 66 13.05 -0.54 23.75
N ILE A 67 11.88 -0.45 24.39
CA ILE A 67 11.41 0.77 25.02
C ILE A 67 10.85 0.40 26.38
N LYS A 68 11.25 1.14 27.41
CA LYS A 68 10.68 1.04 28.76
C LYS A 68 9.76 2.23 29.01
N ILE A 69 8.49 1.98 29.33
CA ILE A 69 7.52 3.04 29.66
C ILE A 69 7.53 3.24 31.17
N LEU A 70 7.92 4.43 31.63
CA LEU A 70 8.34 4.67 33.02
C LEU A 70 7.22 5.16 33.95
N LYS A 71 6.29 5.96 33.43
CA LYS A 71 5.34 6.78 34.22
C LYS A 71 3.92 6.68 33.68
N ASN A 72 2.96 7.17 34.48
CA ASN A 72 1.57 7.34 34.05
C ASN A 72 1.50 8.29 32.84
N LEU A 73 1.08 7.79 31.69
CA LEU A 73 1.00 8.55 30.44
C LEU A 73 -0.18 9.53 30.40
N ASP A 74 -1.18 9.39 31.28
CA ASP A 74 -2.36 10.28 31.34
C ASP A 74 -1.97 11.75 31.53
N GLU A 75 -0.95 12.01 32.35
CA GLU A 75 -0.50 13.37 32.69
C GLU A 75 0.11 14.13 31.51
N ILE A 76 0.64 13.40 30.52
CA ILE A 76 1.41 13.98 29.42
C ILE A 76 0.75 13.78 28.05
N GLU A 77 -0.32 12.98 27.98
CA GLU A 77 -0.98 12.61 26.75
C GLU A 77 -1.39 13.85 25.94
N GLU A 78 -2.21 14.74 26.49
CA GLU A 78 -2.73 15.91 25.74
C GLU A 78 -1.61 16.86 25.28
N LYS A 79 -0.61 17.09 26.13
CA LYS A 79 0.57 17.91 25.75
C LYS A 79 1.34 17.30 24.58
N THR A 80 1.44 15.96 24.54
CA THR A 80 2.13 15.23 23.49
C THR A 80 1.31 15.19 22.21
N LYS A 81 -0.01 14.95 22.30
CA LYS A 81 -0.92 15.02 21.15
C LYS A 81 -0.81 16.35 20.45
N GLU A 82 -0.85 17.44 21.20
CA GLU A 82 -0.77 18.80 20.66
C GLU A 82 0.57 19.07 19.94
N MET A 83 1.68 18.58 20.50
CA MET A 83 2.98 18.66 19.84
C MET A 83 2.97 17.90 18.50
N VAL A 84 2.45 16.68 18.50
CA VAL A 84 2.39 15.82 17.31
C VAL A 84 1.50 16.43 16.23
N ARG A 85 0.33 16.98 16.59
CA ARG A 85 -0.55 17.74 15.68
C ARG A 85 0.21 18.86 14.97
N LYS A 86 0.85 19.74 15.74
CA LYS A 86 1.66 20.86 15.21
C LYS A 86 2.77 20.42 14.26
N ARG A 87 3.35 19.22 14.45
CA ARG A 87 4.35 18.67 13.53
C ARG A 87 3.72 18.14 12.24
N ILE A 88 2.59 17.47 12.34
CA ILE A 88 1.85 16.88 11.22
C ILE A 88 1.30 17.96 10.29
N GLU A 89 0.72 19.03 10.84
CA GLU A 89 0.16 20.15 10.08
C GLU A 89 1.18 20.84 9.15
N LYS A 90 2.47 20.80 9.51
CA LYS A 90 3.55 21.38 8.70
C LYS A 90 3.87 20.55 7.45
N VAL A 91 3.35 19.33 7.34
CA VAL A 91 3.64 18.43 6.22
C VAL A 91 2.82 18.83 5.00
N LYS A 92 3.45 19.52 4.04
CA LYS A 92 2.83 19.93 2.75
C LYS A 92 3.18 18.99 1.57
N LYS A 93 3.42 17.70 1.85
CA LYS A 93 3.86 16.73 0.83
C LYS A 93 2.68 16.22 0.00
N VAL A 94 2.97 15.84 -1.24
CA VAL A 94 2.05 15.04 -2.06
C VAL A 94 2.19 13.58 -1.66
N PHE A 95 1.08 13.00 -1.23
CA PHE A 95 0.94 11.58 -0.94
C PHE A 95 0.43 10.84 -2.17
N VAL A 96 1.16 9.81 -2.57
CA VAL A 96 0.85 8.97 -3.74
C VAL A 96 0.86 7.50 -3.33
N THR A 97 0.07 6.69 -4.04
CA THR A 97 0.15 5.24 -3.88
C THR A 97 1.24 4.63 -4.76
N PRO A 98 1.77 3.43 -4.41
CA PRO A 98 2.64 2.68 -5.31
C PRO A 98 2.04 2.50 -6.71
N LEU A 99 0.72 2.24 -6.78
CA LEU A 99 -0.04 2.17 -8.03
C LEU A 99 -0.11 3.51 -8.77
N ASP A 100 -0.25 4.65 -8.07
CA ASP A 100 -0.21 5.97 -8.71
C ASP A 100 1.14 6.18 -9.41
N VAL A 101 2.25 5.77 -8.79
CA VAL A 101 3.59 5.87 -9.39
C VAL A 101 3.77 4.93 -10.58
N ALA A 102 3.28 3.69 -10.48
CA ALA A 102 3.26 2.76 -11.60
C ALA A 102 2.43 3.29 -12.79
N LYS A 103 1.27 3.90 -12.53
CA LYS A 103 0.44 4.57 -13.55
C LYS A 103 1.13 5.79 -14.15
N PHE A 104 1.83 6.59 -13.35
CA PHE A 104 2.62 7.71 -13.85
C PHE A 104 3.70 7.26 -14.82
N TYR A 105 4.41 6.18 -14.47
CA TYR A 105 5.40 5.57 -15.35
C TYR A 105 4.79 5.15 -16.70
N LEU A 106 3.61 4.53 -16.67
CA LEU A 106 2.89 4.17 -17.90
C LEU A 106 2.49 5.39 -18.73
N CYS A 107 1.86 6.39 -18.10
CA CYS A 107 1.42 7.62 -18.78
C CYS A 107 1.17 8.75 -17.77
N PRO A 108 2.01 9.81 -17.74
CA PRO A 108 1.81 10.96 -16.88
C PRO A 108 0.45 11.63 -17.08
N ARG A 109 0.02 11.80 -18.33
CA ARG A 109 -1.29 12.38 -18.65
C ARG A 109 -2.45 11.55 -18.12
N ARG A 110 -2.36 10.22 -18.15
CA ARG A 110 -3.40 9.34 -17.60
C ARG A 110 -3.56 9.61 -16.11
N LEU A 111 -2.46 9.60 -15.35
CA LEU A 111 -2.52 9.87 -13.91
C LEU A 111 -3.07 11.27 -13.63
N TRP A 112 -2.62 12.28 -14.38
CA TRP A 112 -3.10 13.66 -14.25
C TRP A 112 -4.60 13.79 -14.51
N LEU A 113 -5.12 13.16 -15.57
CA LEU A 113 -6.56 13.13 -15.85
C LEU A 113 -7.33 12.43 -14.73
N GLU A 114 -6.83 11.29 -14.22
CA GLU A 114 -7.51 10.53 -13.16
C GLU A 114 -7.50 11.23 -11.79
N LYS A 115 -6.40 11.91 -11.43
CA LYS A 115 -6.15 12.38 -10.05
C LYS A 115 -6.17 13.89 -9.86
N VAL A 116 -5.91 14.66 -10.91
CA VAL A 116 -5.87 16.13 -10.84
C VAL A 116 -7.14 16.71 -11.46
N ILE A 117 -7.44 16.33 -12.70
CA ILE A 117 -8.66 16.80 -13.38
C ILE A 117 -9.91 16.03 -12.94
N GLN A 118 -9.74 14.83 -12.37
CA GLN A 118 -10.83 13.95 -11.98
C GLN A 118 -11.76 13.63 -13.17
N ALA A 119 -11.17 13.41 -14.34
CA ALA A 119 -11.88 13.06 -15.56
C ALA A 119 -12.71 11.77 -15.35
N LYS A 120 -13.89 11.73 -15.98
CA LYS A 120 -14.78 10.57 -15.93
C LYS A 120 -14.06 9.31 -16.40
N GLN A 121 -13.99 8.32 -15.52
CA GLN A 121 -13.39 7.01 -15.80
C GLN A 121 -14.47 6.08 -16.35
N GLN A 122 -14.20 5.48 -17.51
CA GLN A 122 -15.08 4.49 -18.13
C GLN A 122 -14.65 3.09 -17.71
N LYS A 123 -15.23 2.62 -16.62
CA LYS A 123 -15.07 1.23 -16.14
C LYS A 123 -16.21 0.37 -16.68
N GLU A 124 -15.94 -0.92 -16.89
CA GLU A 124 -16.93 -1.90 -17.31
C GLU A 124 -17.85 -2.28 -16.13
N GLU A 125 -19.11 -2.60 -16.41
CA GLU A 125 -20.11 -2.97 -15.39
C GLU A 125 -19.92 -4.40 -14.85
N LYS A 126 -19.25 -5.27 -15.62
CA LYS A 126 -18.89 -6.66 -15.28
C LYS A 126 -17.49 -6.99 -15.80
N GLY A 127 -16.88 -8.07 -15.33
CA GLY A 127 -15.62 -8.61 -15.88
C GLY A 127 -14.38 -8.33 -15.03
N ASN A 128 -13.21 -8.22 -15.69
CA ASN A 128 -11.89 -8.30 -15.07
C ASN A 128 -11.66 -7.40 -13.84
N VAL A 129 -12.27 -6.22 -13.78
CA VAL A 129 -12.13 -5.35 -12.60
C VAL A 129 -12.76 -6.01 -11.37
N TRP A 130 -13.96 -6.54 -11.51
CA TRP A 130 -14.68 -7.20 -10.43
C TRP A 130 -14.07 -8.54 -10.06
N ASP A 131 -13.56 -9.28 -11.05
CA ASP A 131 -12.82 -10.51 -10.78
C ASP A 131 -11.56 -10.25 -9.94
N GLY A 132 -10.85 -9.15 -10.21
CA GLY A 132 -9.71 -8.74 -9.40
C GLY A 132 -10.11 -8.44 -7.95
N GLU A 133 -11.13 -7.59 -7.77
CA GLU A 133 -11.67 -7.24 -6.44
C GLU A 133 -12.20 -8.47 -5.66
N ALA A 134 -12.72 -9.48 -6.37
CA ALA A 134 -13.15 -10.74 -5.78
C ALA A 134 -11.97 -11.59 -5.31
N VAL A 135 -10.91 -11.70 -6.13
CA VAL A 135 -9.67 -12.39 -5.73
C VAL A 135 -9.06 -11.76 -4.49
N HIS A 136 -8.89 -10.43 -4.45
CA HIS A 136 -8.36 -9.75 -3.26
C HIS A 136 -9.25 -9.96 -2.02
N TYR A 137 -10.57 -9.92 -2.19
CA TYR A 137 -11.50 -10.16 -1.08
C TYR A 137 -11.44 -11.60 -0.55
N ALA A 138 -11.35 -12.59 -1.44
CA ALA A 138 -11.20 -13.99 -1.05
C ALA A 138 -9.89 -14.24 -0.30
N VAL A 139 -8.79 -13.65 -0.78
CA VAL A 139 -7.49 -13.70 -0.12
C VAL A 139 -7.54 -13.06 1.27
N LYS A 140 -8.24 -11.94 1.41
CA LYS A 140 -8.42 -11.30 2.70
C LYS A 140 -9.14 -12.24 3.68
N LEU A 141 -10.27 -12.84 3.28
CA LEU A 141 -11.01 -13.80 4.11
C LEU A 141 -10.16 -15.02 4.47
N PHE A 142 -9.36 -15.50 3.51
CA PHE A 142 -8.43 -16.61 3.69
C PHE A 142 -7.36 -16.29 4.75
N VAL A 143 -6.72 -15.13 4.67
CA VAL A 143 -5.68 -14.72 5.64
C VAL A 143 -6.24 -14.48 7.04
N GLU A 144 -7.46 -13.93 7.15
CA GLU A 144 -8.13 -13.74 8.44
C GLU A 144 -8.43 -15.05 9.19
N LYS A 145 -8.38 -16.20 8.50
CA LYS A 145 -8.64 -17.53 9.07
C LYS A 145 -7.42 -18.43 9.17
N LEU A 146 -6.22 -17.92 8.89
CA LEU A 146 -5.00 -18.68 9.11
C LEU A 146 -4.84 -19.03 10.61
N PRO A 147 -4.27 -20.20 10.96
CA PRO A 147 -3.55 -21.13 10.07
C PRO A 147 -4.42 -22.16 9.33
N GLU A 148 -5.69 -22.33 9.70
CA GLU A 148 -6.58 -23.38 9.15
C GLU A 148 -7.79 -22.77 8.42
N PRO A 149 -7.59 -22.24 7.21
CA PRO A 149 -8.65 -21.53 6.49
C PRO A 149 -9.64 -22.51 5.86
N ASN A 150 -10.94 -22.30 6.10
CA ASN A 150 -11.99 -22.97 5.33
C ASN A 150 -12.11 -22.31 3.94
N LEU A 151 -11.53 -22.95 2.91
CA LEU A 151 -11.45 -22.42 1.55
C LEU A 151 -12.82 -22.29 0.89
N GLU A 152 -13.66 -23.32 1.01
CA GLU A 152 -15.02 -23.34 0.45
C GLU A 152 -15.84 -22.16 0.98
N GLU A 153 -15.79 -21.93 2.29
CA GLU A 153 -16.51 -20.81 2.91
C GLU A 153 -15.99 -19.45 2.42
N CYS A 154 -14.67 -19.31 2.19
CA CYS A 154 -14.08 -18.08 1.65
C CYS A 154 -14.54 -17.81 0.21
N VAL A 155 -14.59 -18.86 -0.62
CA VAL A 155 -15.06 -18.79 -2.01
C VAL A 155 -16.55 -18.45 -2.05
N GLU A 156 -17.38 -19.15 -1.28
CA GLU A 156 -18.83 -18.91 -1.26
C GLU A 156 -19.19 -17.49 -0.81
N LYS A 157 -18.57 -17.02 0.28
CA LYS A 157 -18.76 -15.63 0.75
C LYS A 157 -18.34 -14.61 -0.30
N THR A 158 -17.30 -14.90 -1.08
CA THR A 158 -16.84 -14.02 -2.16
C THR A 158 -17.83 -13.97 -3.31
N PHE A 159 -18.28 -15.12 -3.80
CA PHE A 159 -19.24 -15.19 -4.90
C PHE A 159 -20.58 -14.56 -4.55
N LYS A 160 -21.05 -14.75 -3.31
CA LYS A 160 -22.26 -14.08 -2.82
C LYS A 160 -22.11 -12.56 -2.81
N LYS A 161 -20.94 -12.02 -2.41
CA LYS A 161 -20.70 -10.57 -2.35
C LYS A 161 -20.68 -9.91 -3.73
N TYR A 162 -20.18 -10.60 -4.74
CA TYR A 162 -20.01 -10.08 -6.10
C TYR A 162 -20.96 -10.74 -7.11
N GLU A 163 -22.10 -11.23 -6.65
CA GLU A 163 -23.10 -11.91 -7.47
C GLU A 163 -23.47 -11.08 -8.71
N GLY A 164 -23.53 -11.75 -9.86
CA GLY A 164 -23.86 -11.13 -11.15
C GLY A 164 -22.78 -10.23 -11.76
N LYS A 165 -21.64 -10.00 -11.09
CA LYS A 165 -20.52 -9.17 -11.59
C LYS A 165 -19.30 -9.97 -12.08
N LEU A 166 -19.15 -11.20 -11.57
CA LEU A 166 -17.98 -12.04 -11.81
C LEU A 166 -18.05 -12.77 -13.15
N THR A 167 -16.88 -12.94 -13.75
CA THR A 167 -16.62 -13.86 -14.86
C THR A 167 -15.69 -15.01 -14.47
N LEU A 168 -15.08 -14.95 -13.29
CA LEU A 168 -14.24 -16.02 -12.74
C LEU A 168 -15.07 -17.24 -12.30
N LYS A 169 -14.47 -18.43 -12.37
CA LYS A 169 -15.07 -19.68 -11.89
C LYS A 169 -14.69 -19.96 -10.44
N LYS A 170 -15.58 -20.59 -9.68
CA LYS A 170 -15.35 -20.92 -8.25
C LYS A 170 -14.10 -21.78 -8.08
N GLU A 171 -13.92 -22.76 -8.97
CA GLU A 171 -12.82 -23.71 -8.93
C GLU A 171 -11.46 -23.02 -9.16
N ASP A 172 -11.40 -22.00 -10.03
CA ASP A 172 -10.18 -21.24 -10.27
C ASP A 172 -9.75 -20.48 -9.00
N LEU A 173 -10.72 -19.91 -8.27
CA LEU A 173 -10.47 -19.19 -7.03
C LEU A 173 -10.04 -20.13 -5.90
N GLU A 174 -10.72 -21.26 -5.76
CA GLU A 174 -10.38 -22.26 -4.76
C GLU A 174 -8.98 -22.82 -4.98
N ASN A 175 -8.64 -23.18 -6.22
CA ASN A 175 -7.31 -23.67 -6.58
C ASN A 175 -6.23 -22.62 -6.31
N PHE A 176 -6.51 -21.34 -6.60
CA PHE A 176 -5.59 -20.25 -6.28
C PHE A 176 -5.31 -20.15 -4.78
N LEU A 177 -6.34 -20.23 -3.93
CA LEU A 177 -6.17 -20.18 -2.46
C LEU A 177 -5.40 -21.41 -1.94
N LYS A 178 -5.64 -22.61 -2.50
CA LYS A 178 -4.84 -23.81 -2.19
C LYS A 178 -3.36 -23.61 -2.51
N ASN A 179 -3.05 -23.09 -3.70
CA ASN A 179 -1.68 -22.81 -4.11
C ASN A 179 -1.03 -21.73 -3.23
N LEU A 180 -1.80 -20.73 -2.79
CA LEU A 180 -1.30 -19.69 -1.89
C LEU A 180 -0.93 -20.27 -0.51
N LEU A 181 -1.74 -21.19 0.03
CA LEU A 181 -1.42 -21.91 1.26
C LEU A 181 -0.13 -22.73 1.13
N GLN A 182 -0.02 -23.52 0.06
CA GLN A 182 1.20 -24.29 -0.23
C GLN A 182 2.44 -23.40 -0.35
N PHE A 183 2.30 -22.24 -1.00
CA PHE A 183 3.38 -21.26 -1.08
C PHE A 183 3.81 -20.75 0.30
N PHE A 184 2.86 -20.46 1.20
CA PHE A 184 3.18 -20.02 2.56
C PHE A 184 3.93 -21.10 3.36
N GLU A 185 3.51 -22.36 3.23
CA GLU A 185 4.18 -23.51 3.86
C GLU A 185 5.60 -23.71 3.30
N GLN A 186 5.76 -23.73 1.98
CA GLN A 186 7.06 -23.91 1.31
C GLN A 186 8.06 -22.80 1.68
N GLU A 187 7.60 -21.55 1.72
CA GLU A 187 8.44 -20.43 2.12
C GLU A 187 8.63 -20.35 3.64
N ASN A 188 8.01 -21.22 4.45
CA ASN A 188 8.04 -21.19 5.91
C ASN A 188 7.60 -19.82 6.47
N ILE A 189 6.53 -19.25 5.92
CA ILE A 189 5.97 -17.98 6.37
C ILE A 189 5.26 -18.20 7.72
N LYS A 190 5.65 -17.42 8.74
CA LYS A 190 5.14 -17.57 10.11
C LYS A 190 3.87 -16.79 10.36
N GLU A 191 3.78 -15.60 9.77
CA GLU A 191 2.64 -14.71 9.93
C GLU A 191 2.37 -13.99 8.62
N VAL A 192 1.09 -13.83 8.28
CA VAL A 192 0.63 -13.06 7.13
C VAL A 192 -0.37 -12.03 7.62
N LEU A 193 -0.11 -10.78 7.29
CA LEU A 193 -0.98 -9.66 7.59
C LEU A 193 -1.73 -9.27 6.31
N SER A 194 -3.06 -9.14 6.41
CA SER A 194 -3.92 -8.75 5.29
C SER A 194 -3.96 -7.23 5.06
N GLU A 195 -4.63 -6.85 3.97
CA GLU A 195 -4.71 -5.49 3.45
C GLU A 195 -5.09 -4.44 4.53
N LYS A 196 -4.12 -3.60 4.91
CA LYS A 196 -4.31 -2.41 5.75
C LYS A 196 -3.72 -1.17 5.11
N LEU A 197 -4.36 -0.03 5.35
CA LEU A 197 -3.84 1.26 4.93
C LEU A 197 -2.63 1.61 5.80
N ILE A 198 -1.46 1.70 5.17
CA ILE A 198 -0.24 2.18 5.80
C ILE A 198 0.32 3.41 5.07
N GLU A 199 1.02 4.25 5.82
CA GLU A 199 1.47 5.56 5.39
C GLU A 199 2.88 5.86 5.89
N SER A 200 3.71 6.35 4.97
CA SER A 200 5.00 6.97 5.26
C SER A 200 4.86 8.48 5.14
N ILE A 201 4.75 9.17 6.28
CA ILE A 201 4.74 10.63 6.35
C ILE A 201 6.04 11.19 5.78
N LYS A 202 7.17 10.55 6.17
CA LYS A 202 8.51 10.94 5.71
C LYS A 202 8.60 10.96 4.19
N ASN A 203 8.15 9.88 3.54
CA ASN A 203 8.31 9.74 2.09
C ASN A 203 7.14 10.31 1.30
N GLY A 204 5.98 10.56 1.92
CA GLY A 204 4.75 10.95 1.23
C GLY A 204 4.16 9.78 0.42
N ILE A 205 4.20 8.57 0.97
CA ILE A 205 3.69 7.36 0.31
C ILE A 205 2.56 6.82 1.17
N ILE A 206 1.45 6.45 0.56
CA ILE A 206 0.30 5.86 1.24
C ILE A 206 -0.21 4.69 0.40
N GLY A 207 -0.61 3.59 1.01
CA GLY A 207 -1.04 2.44 0.24
C GLY A 207 -1.55 1.32 1.10
N LYS A 208 -2.10 0.33 0.42
CA LYS A 208 -2.61 -0.90 1.00
C LYS A 208 -1.91 -2.05 0.28
N PRO A 209 -0.77 -2.55 0.79
CA PRO A 209 -0.20 -3.78 0.28
C PRO A 209 -1.26 -4.89 0.44
N ASP A 210 -1.37 -5.79 -0.55
CA ASP A 210 -2.38 -6.85 -0.48
C ASP A 210 -2.13 -7.74 0.73
N LEU A 211 -0.88 -8.22 0.85
CA LEU A 211 -0.42 -8.98 2.00
C LEU A 211 0.98 -8.52 2.43
N ILE A 212 1.29 -8.73 3.70
CA ILE A 212 2.62 -8.57 4.27
C ILE A 212 2.97 -9.87 5.01
N ALA A 213 3.94 -10.60 4.49
CA ALA A 213 4.41 -11.84 5.08
C ALA A 213 5.63 -11.60 5.98
N ILE A 214 5.71 -12.33 7.09
CA ILE A 214 6.80 -12.27 8.08
C ILE A 214 7.39 -13.66 8.24
N LYS A 215 8.72 -13.76 8.13
CA LYS A 215 9.49 -15.01 8.29
C LYS A 215 10.80 -14.69 8.98
N ASN A 216 11.06 -15.33 10.13
CA ASN A 216 12.34 -15.22 10.86
C ASN A 216 12.84 -13.78 11.06
N GLY A 217 11.92 -12.84 11.27
CA GLY A 217 12.23 -11.42 11.45
C GLY A 217 12.42 -10.63 10.14
N GLU A 218 12.44 -11.29 8.98
CA GLU A 218 12.30 -10.67 7.66
C GLU A 218 10.84 -10.37 7.35
N ILE A 219 10.61 -9.36 6.51
CA ILE A 219 9.29 -8.89 6.12
C ILE A 219 9.24 -8.60 4.63
N PHE A 220 8.16 -9.03 3.97
CA PHE A 220 8.01 -8.94 2.52
C PHE A 220 6.58 -8.56 2.15
N PRO A 221 6.38 -7.55 1.28
CA PRO A 221 5.08 -7.34 0.65
C PRO A 221 4.85 -8.38 -0.46
N ILE A 222 3.60 -8.82 -0.57
CA ILE A 222 3.11 -9.68 -1.64
C ILE A 222 1.99 -8.94 -2.38
N ASP A 223 2.13 -8.82 -3.69
CA ASP A 223 1.19 -8.16 -4.61
C ASP A 223 0.50 -9.21 -5.48
N ILE A 224 -0.84 -9.20 -5.50
CA ILE A 224 -1.65 -10.17 -6.23
C ILE A 224 -2.19 -9.52 -7.50
N LYS A 225 -1.99 -10.19 -8.63
CA LYS A 225 -2.43 -9.73 -9.95
C LYS A 225 -3.39 -10.73 -10.56
N LEU A 226 -4.56 -10.26 -11.00
CA LEU A 226 -5.56 -11.11 -11.66
C LEU A 226 -5.02 -11.79 -12.94
N GLY A 227 -4.25 -11.06 -13.75
CA GLY A 227 -3.86 -11.52 -15.09
C GLY A 227 -2.87 -12.67 -15.11
N LYS A 228 -2.66 -13.24 -16.31
CA LYS A 228 -1.56 -14.19 -16.59
C LYS A 228 -0.24 -13.45 -16.81
N ILE A 229 0.87 -14.04 -16.40
CA ILE A 229 2.19 -13.55 -16.78
C ILE A 229 2.75 -14.26 -18.01
N LYS A 230 3.16 -13.48 -19.01
CA LYS A 230 4.06 -13.91 -20.10
C LYS A 230 5.46 -13.31 -19.94
N LYS A 231 5.52 -12.06 -19.50
CA LYS A 231 6.73 -11.30 -19.21
C LYS A 231 6.45 -10.35 -18.06
N LEU A 232 7.39 -10.25 -17.12
CA LEU A 232 7.28 -9.31 -16.01
C LEU A 232 7.23 -7.87 -16.53
N ARG A 233 6.20 -7.14 -16.13
CA ARG A 233 5.97 -5.76 -16.57
C ARG A 233 6.62 -4.78 -15.61
N LYS A 234 7.22 -3.72 -16.16
CA LYS A 234 7.97 -2.74 -15.37
C LYS A 234 7.07 -1.97 -14.40
N GLU A 235 5.81 -1.73 -14.74
CA GLU A 235 4.84 -1.11 -13.84
C GLU A 235 4.56 -1.95 -12.60
N HIS A 236 4.56 -3.29 -12.69
CA HIS A 236 4.39 -4.18 -11.54
C HIS A 236 5.63 -4.14 -10.63
N LEU A 237 6.83 -4.11 -11.23
CA LEU A 237 8.07 -3.89 -10.48
C LEU A 237 8.07 -2.55 -9.74
N ILE A 238 7.69 -1.46 -10.41
CA ILE A 238 7.62 -0.13 -9.78
C ILE A 238 6.61 -0.12 -8.62
N GLN A 239 5.46 -0.78 -8.77
CA GLN A 239 4.50 -0.93 -7.68
C GLN A 239 5.14 -1.68 -6.49
N SER A 240 5.75 -2.85 -6.74
CA SER A 240 6.45 -3.65 -5.73
C SER A 240 7.56 -2.86 -5.01
N PHE A 241 8.32 -2.02 -5.73
CA PHE A 241 9.33 -1.15 -5.11
C PHE A 241 8.72 -0.14 -4.13
N GLY A 242 7.55 0.41 -4.48
CA GLY A 242 6.81 1.35 -3.64
C GLY A 242 6.22 0.68 -2.41
N GLU A 243 5.70 -0.53 -2.55
CA GLU A 243 5.17 -1.34 -1.43
C GLU A 243 6.29 -1.76 -0.49
N ALA A 244 7.45 -2.17 -1.00
CA ALA A 244 8.62 -2.47 -0.19
C ALA A 244 9.06 -1.25 0.64
N LEU A 245 9.11 -0.06 0.03
CA LEU A 245 9.38 1.20 0.75
C LEU A 245 8.35 1.51 1.84
N LEU A 246 7.08 1.19 1.58
CA LEU A 246 5.98 1.48 2.50
C LEU A 246 6.01 0.53 3.71
N VAL A 247 6.20 -0.77 3.47
CA VAL A 247 6.38 -1.80 4.51
C VAL A 247 7.65 -1.51 5.32
N GLU A 248 8.77 -1.22 4.67
CA GLU A 248 10.02 -0.84 5.34
C GLU A 248 9.85 0.40 6.22
N SER A 249 9.14 1.41 5.70
CA SER A 249 8.85 2.63 6.47
C SER A 249 8.00 2.34 7.70
N TYR A 250 7.01 1.45 7.60
CA TYR A 250 6.13 1.15 8.72
C TYR A 250 6.86 0.31 9.78
N PHE A 251 7.41 -0.84 9.40
CA PHE A 251 7.99 -1.81 10.32
C PHE A 251 9.43 -1.49 10.73
N ARG A 252 10.05 -0.46 10.14
CA ARG A 252 11.44 -0.06 10.38
C ARG A 252 12.46 -1.19 10.17
N LYS A 253 12.11 -2.09 9.25
CA LYS A 253 12.93 -3.24 8.86
C LYS A 253 13.20 -3.19 7.37
N LYS A 254 14.44 -3.50 6.99
CA LYS A 254 14.85 -3.48 5.59
C LYS A 254 14.08 -4.55 4.80
N VAL A 255 13.49 -4.15 3.68
CA VAL A 255 12.84 -5.07 2.74
C VAL A 255 13.79 -5.30 1.56
N ASN A 256 14.34 -6.52 1.46
CA ASN A 256 15.22 -6.93 0.36
C ASN A 256 14.51 -7.79 -0.70
N LYS A 257 13.27 -8.23 -0.41
CA LYS A 257 12.49 -9.12 -1.27
C LYS A 257 11.03 -8.71 -1.26
N SER A 258 10.35 -8.90 -2.38
CA SER A 258 8.89 -8.81 -2.53
C SER A 258 8.42 -9.95 -3.43
N TYR A 259 7.17 -10.35 -3.32
CA TYR A 259 6.58 -11.35 -4.20
C TYR A 259 5.47 -10.72 -5.05
N ILE A 260 5.34 -11.18 -6.29
CA ILE A 260 4.20 -10.88 -7.15
C ILE A 260 3.56 -12.20 -7.56
N ILE A 261 2.29 -12.39 -7.22
CA ILE A 261 1.54 -13.61 -7.51
C ILE A 261 0.50 -13.33 -8.59
N TYR A 262 0.60 -14.03 -9.71
CA TYR A 262 -0.33 -13.93 -10.84
C TYR A 262 -1.40 -15.02 -10.73
N PHE A 263 -2.62 -14.61 -10.39
CA PHE A 263 -3.80 -15.47 -10.29
C PHE A 263 -4.00 -16.29 -11.56
N GLY A 264 -4.08 -15.62 -12.72
CA GLY A 264 -4.45 -16.30 -13.96
C GLY A 264 -3.49 -17.39 -14.42
N SER A 265 -2.24 -17.39 -13.93
CA SER A 265 -1.24 -18.42 -14.26
C SER A 265 -0.69 -19.16 -13.04
N ASN A 266 -1.24 -18.93 -11.85
CA ASN A 266 -0.74 -19.44 -10.56
C ASN A 266 0.79 -19.29 -10.40
N THR A 267 1.35 -18.19 -10.92
CA THR A 267 2.80 -17.99 -10.95
C THR A 267 3.22 -17.06 -9.82
N VAL A 268 4.14 -17.51 -8.98
CA VAL A 268 4.83 -16.68 -7.98
C VAL A 268 6.13 -16.18 -8.58
N LEU A 269 6.37 -14.87 -8.54
CA LEU A 269 7.65 -14.29 -8.85
C LEU A 269 8.26 -13.66 -7.61
N ASP A 270 9.53 -13.95 -7.37
CA ASP A 270 10.34 -13.20 -6.43
C ASP A 270 10.99 -11.99 -7.09
N VAL A 271 10.97 -10.88 -6.36
CA VAL A 271 11.53 -9.61 -6.81
C VAL A 271 12.56 -9.15 -5.80
N GLU A 272 13.81 -9.07 -6.23
CA GLU A 272 14.87 -8.46 -5.43
C GLU A 272 14.65 -6.95 -5.30
N ILE A 273 14.73 -6.46 -4.05
CA ILE A 273 14.58 -5.05 -3.72
C ILE A 273 15.92 -4.49 -3.28
N THR A 274 16.47 -3.59 -4.12
CA THR A 274 17.74 -2.90 -3.87
C THR A 274 17.51 -1.41 -3.62
N GLU A 275 18.51 -0.72 -3.08
CA GLU A 275 18.46 0.75 -2.93
C GLU A 275 18.31 1.47 -4.27
N LYS A 276 18.79 0.89 -5.37
CA LYS A 276 18.59 1.42 -6.73
C LYS A 276 17.10 1.41 -7.10
N HIS A 277 16.40 0.33 -6.82
CA HIS A 277 14.95 0.18 -7.05
C HIS A 277 14.15 1.20 -6.24
N LYS A 278 14.50 1.38 -4.96
CA LYS A 278 13.88 2.38 -4.08
C LYS A 278 14.10 3.81 -4.59
N LYS A 279 15.33 4.14 -5.01
CA LYS A 279 15.66 5.45 -5.61
C LYS A 279 14.90 5.69 -6.91
N GLU A 280 14.75 4.67 -7.75
CA GLU A 280 13.95 4.74 -8.98
C GLU A 280 12.50 5.14 -8.69
N PHE A 281 11.85 4.45 -7.73
CA PHE A 281 10.50 4.78 -7.30
C PHE A 281 10.38 6.23 -6.79
N LEU A 282 11.31 6.65 -5.92
CA LEU A 282 11.31 8.00 -5.35
C LEU A 282 11.58 9.09 -6.41
N ASN A 283 12.33 8.80 -7.47
CA ASN A 283 12.52 9.71 -8.61
C ASN A 283 11.20 9.93 -9.38
N LEU A 284 10.47 8.85 -9.67
CA LEU A 284 9.17 8.94 -10.34
C LEU A 284 8.16 9.69 -9.47
N LYS A 285 8.10 9.39 -8.18
CA LYS A 285 7.28 10.13 -7.21
C LYS A 285 7.60 11.63 -7.21
N ARG A 286 8.89 12.01 -7.19
CA ARG A 286 9.28 13.43 -7.26
C ARG A 286 8.77 14.09 -8.54
N SER A 287 8.78 13.37 -9.65
CA SER A 287 8.24 13.85 -10.93
C SER A 287 6.73 14.07 -10.89
N ILE A 288 5.98 13.20 -10.19
CA ILE A 288 4.55 13.43 -9.91
C ILE A 288 4.35 14.72 -9.10
N GLY A 289 5.18 14.95 -8.07
CA GLY A 289 5.12 16.17 -7.29
C GLY A 289 5.33 17.44 -8.14
N LYS A 290 6.21 17.39 -9.15
CA LYS A 290 6.37 18.47 -10.13
C LYS A 290 5.15 18.62 -11.04
N MET A 291 4.63 17.50 -11.54
CA MET A 291 3.44 17.47 -12.40
C MET A 291 2.22 18.11 -11.73
N VAL A 292 1.97 17.80 -10.45
CA VAL A 292 0.85 18.37 -9.68
C VAL A 292 0.96 19.89 -9.52
N LYS A 293 2.18 20.40 -9.40
CA LYS A 293 2.44 21.83 -9.24
C LYS A 293 2.54 22.59 -10.57
N SER A 294 2.54 21.87 -11.69
CA SER A 294 2.67 22.48 -13.02
C SER A 294 1.30 22.88 -13.56
N ASN A 295 1.24 24.03 -14.22
CA ASN A 295 0.03 24.50 -14.92
C ASN A 295 -0.07 23.94 -16.35
N PHE A 296 0.73 22.93 -16.70
CA PHE A 296 0.79 22.36 -18.04
C PHE A 296 0.14 20.98 -18.09
N ILE A 297 -0.58 20.70 -19.17
CA ILE A 297 -1.11 19.37 -19.46
C ILE A 297 0.07 18.43 -19.74
N PRO A 298 0.28 17.36 -18.95
CA PRO A 298 1.41 16.46 -19.16
C PRO A 298 1.36 15.78 -20.52
N ARG A 299 2.53 15.36 -21.02
CA ARG A 299 2.62 14.53 -22.23
C ARG A 299 1.97 13.16 -22.04
N MET A 300 1.59 12.55 -23.15
CA MET A 300 1.19 11.14 -23.22
C MET A 300 2.35 10.21 -22.83
N SER A 301 2.08 8.91 -22.79
CA SER A 301 3.09 7.88 -22.56
C SER A 301 4.24 8.01 -23.58
N ASN A 302 5.48 7.79 -23.11
CA ASN A 302 6.66 7.71 -23.96
C ASN A 302 7.10 6.25 -24.21
N LEU A 303 6.27 5.28 -23.83
CA LEU A 303 6.59 3.87 -24.03
C LEU A 303 6.45 3.50 -25.50
N LEU A 304 7.31 2.60 -25.98
CA LEU A 304 7.20 2.06 -27.33
C LEU A 304 5.84 1.35 -27.49
N ASN A 305 5.13 1.66 -28.58
CA ASN A 305 3.79 1.15 -28.88
C ASN A 305 2.77 1.46 -27.78
N PHE A 306 2.87 2.64 -27.15
CA PHE A 306 1.98 3.04 -26.06
C PHE A 306 0.49 3.05 -26.48
N ARG A 307 0.17 3.28 -27.75
CA ARG A 307 -1.21 3.22 -28.24
C ARG A 307 -1.83 1.84 -27.99
N GLN A 308 -1.09 0.78 -28.31
CA GLN A 308 -1.52 -0.60 -28.11
C GLN A 308 -1.39 -1.04 -26.64
N LYS A 309 -0.28 -0.70 -25.98
CA LYS A 309 0.04 -1.19 -24.63
C LYS A 309 -0.65 -0.42 -23.50
N VAL A 310 -0.94 0.87 -23.69
CA VAL A 310 -1.43 1.78 -22.65
C VAL A 310 -2.77 2.37 -23.03
N CYS A 311 -2.90 2.98 -24.22
CA CYS A 311 -4.13 3.69 -24.59
C CYS A 311 -5.32 2.76 -24.82
N LYS A 312 -5.11 1.55 -25.36
CA LYS A 312 -6.20 0.58 -25.65
C LYS A 312 -7.09 0.30 -24.44
N GLY A 313 -6.50 0.16 -23.25
CA GLY A 313 -7.21 -0.09 -21.98
C GLY A 313 -7.29 1.14 -21.05
N CYS A 314 -7.14 2.35 -21.58
CA CYS A 314 -7.13 3.56 -20.75
C CYS A 314 -8.56 4.08 -20.49
N HIS A 315 -9.00 4.06 -19.24
CA HIS A 315 -10.35 4.49 -18.84
C HIS A 315 -10.64 6.00 -19.03
N VAL A 316 -9.61 6.81 -19.28
CA VAL A 316 -9.72 8.25 -19.54
C VAL A 316 -9.39 8.60 -20.99
N LYS A 317 -9.38 7.61 -21.89
CA LYS A 317 -9.03 7.76 -23.31
C LYS A 317 -9.87 8.83 -24.00
N LYS A 318 -11.20 8.82 -23.82
CA LYS A 318 -12.10 9.78 -24.48
C LYS A 318 -11.76 11.23 -24.13
N THR A 319 -11.49 11.52 -22.86
CA THR A 319 -11.07 12.86 -22.41
C THR A 319 -9.70 13.22 -22.98
N CYS A 320 -8.75 12.27 -23.00
CA CYS A 320 -7.44 12.49 -23.61
C CYS A 320 -7.55 12.80 -25.12
N GLU A 321 -8.41 12.11 -25.86
CA GLU A 321 -8.64 12.33 -27.29
C GLU A 321 -9.32 13.68 -27.56
N ALA A 322 -10.28 14.09 -26.71
CA ALA A 322 -10.90 15.41 -26.80
C ALA A 322 -9.87 16.55 -26.68
N ILE A 323 -8.93 16.44 -25.73
CA ILE A 323 -7.82 17.40 -25.58
C ILE A 323 -6.99 17.50 -26.86
N GLU A 324 -6.66 16.37 -27.48
CA GLU A 324 -5.85 16.34 -28.70
C GLU A 324 -6.61 16.87 -29.91
N ASN A 325 -7.92 16.61 -30.00
CA ASN A 325 -8.77 17.17 -31.06
C ASN A 325 -8.89 18.69 -30.94
N TYR A 326 -9.04 19.23 -29.73
CA TYR A 326 -9.06 20.68 -29.49
C TYR A 326 -7.73 21.33 -29.89
N ARG A 327 -6.59 20.71 -29.57
CA ARG A 327 -5.26 21.20 -29.96
C ARG A 327 -5.07 21.26 -31.48
N LYS A 328 -5.63 20.31 -32.22
CA LYS A 328 -5.54 20.28 -33.69
C LYS A 328 -6.42 21.32 -34.39
N THR A 329 -7.48 21.79 -33.74
CA THR A 329 -8.43 22.77 -34.29
C THR A 329 -8.10 24.20 -33.87
N SER A 330 -7.18 24.37 -32.90
CA SER A 330 -6.68 25.66 -32.42
C SER A 330 -5.37 26.10 -33.09
N ILE A 331 -4.89 25.33 -34.07
CA ILE A 331 -3.75 25.63 -34.97
C ILE A 331 -4.36 25.74 -36.36
#